data_AF-A0A4R1QXV1-F1
#
_entry.id   AF-A0A4R1QXV1-F1
#
_cell.length_a   1.000
_cell.length_b   1.000
_cell.length_c   1.000
_cell.angle_alpha   90.00
_cell.angle_beta   90.00
_cell.angle_gamma   90.00
#
_symmetry.space_group_name_H-M   'P 1'
#
loop_
_entity.id
_entity.type
_entity.pdbx_description
1 polymer ?
#
loop_
_entity_poly.entity_id
_entity_poly.type
_entity_poly.pdbx_seq_one_letter_code
_entity_poly.pdbx_strand_id
1 'polypeptide(L)'
;MLNRTIQLNIRVTQEEKQRFEQAAKACGLSLSRYVRMRLSGRVPQPTPPLEYQQILTRLTELYQRENTPQVQAELLNTLLAIQAATLPRKES
;
A
#
# COMPACT_ATOMS: atom_id res chain seq x y z
N MET A 1 19.00 -5.60 11.92
CA MET A 1 17.75 -6.33 12.26
C MET A 1 17.09 -5.64 13.44
N LEU A 2 15.77 -5.44 13.44
CA LEU A 2 15.07 -4.93 14.64
C LEU A 2 15.02 -6.02 15.70
N ASN A 3 15.80 -5.88 16.78
CA ASN A 3 15.75 -6.76 17.94
C ASN A 3 14.43 -6.55 18.68
N ARG A 4 13.60 -7.59 18.71
CA ARG A 4 12.31 -7.59 19.39
C ARG A 4 12.39 -8.57 20.55
N THR A 5 12.63 -8.06 21.74
CA THR A 5 12.87 -8.84 22.97
C THR A 5 11.67 -8.90 23.91
N ILE A 6 10.64 -8.07 23.68
CA ILE A 6 9.44 -7.98 24.52
C ILE A 6 8.25 -8.65 23.81
N GLN A 7 7.55 -9.53 24.52
CA GLN A 7 6.32 -10.18 24.07
C GLN A 7 5.08 -9.43 24.57
N LEU A 8 4.05 -9.37 23.74
CA LEU A 8 2.76 -8.76 24.06
C LEU A 8 1.66 -9.81 23.85
N ASN A 9 0.95 -10.15 24.93
CA ASN A 9 -0.18 -11.09 24.89
C ASN A 9 -1.49 -10.30 25.01
N ILE A 10 -2.41 -10.52 24.07
CA ILE A 10 -3.71 -9.84 24.01
C ILE A 10 -4.79 -10.91 23.90
N ARG A 11 -5.83 -10.80 24.74
CA ARG A 11 -7.04 -11.60 24.58
C ARG A 11 -7.98 -10.86 23.64
N VAL A 12 -8.42 -11.55 22.60
CA VAL A 12 -9.33 -11.02 21.59
C VAL A 12 -10.47 -12.02 21.40
N THR A 13 -11.61 -11.52 20.98
CA THR A 13 -12.72 -12.35 20.50
C THR A 13 -12.40 -12.93 19.13
N GLN A 14 -13.15 -13.96 18.73
CA GLN A 14 -12.98 -14.59 17.42
C GLN A 14 -13.24 -13.60 16.26
N GLU A 15 -14.23 -12.72 16.41
CA GLU A 15 -14.55 -11.71 15.40
C GLU A 15 -13.44 -10.67 15.24
N GLU A 16 -12.88 -10.18 16.34
CA GLU A 16 -11.76 -9.24 16.30
C GLU A 16 -10.55 -9.86 15.61
N LYS A 17 -10.21 -11.11 15.96
CA LYS A 17 -9.11 -11.83 15.33
C LYS A 17 -9.30 -11.93 13.82
N GLN A 18 -10.50 -12.30 13.35
CA GLN A 18 -10.81 -12.39 11.92
C GLN A 18 -10.68 -11.05 11.21
N ARG A 19 -11.17 -9.96 11.82
CA ARG A 19 -11.03 -8.60 11.25
C ARG A 19 -9.56 -8.21 11.10
N PHE A 20 -8.74 -8.47 12.11
CA PHE A 20 -7.30 -8.22 12.05
C PHE A 20 -6.59 -9.07 10.99
N GLU A 21 -6.96 -10.35 10.85
CA GLU A 21 -6.39 -11.25 9.84
C GLU A 21 -6.76 -10.80 8.42
N GLN A 22 -8.01 -10.45 8.18
CA GLN A 22 -8.48 -9.96 6.88
C GLN A 22 -7.77 -8.65 6.51
N ALA A 23 -7.67 -7.70 7.44
CA ALA A 23 -6.99 -6.44 7.20
C ALA A 23 -5.48 -6.63 6.96
N ALA A 24 -4.83 -7.52 7.72
CA ALA A 24 -3.43 -7.87 7.50
C ALA A 24 -3.20 -8.50 6.12
N LYS A 25 -4.11 -9.40 5.70
CA LYS A 25 -4.07 -10.08 4.39
C LYS A 25 -4.28 -9.10 3.23
N ALA A 26 -5.22 -8.17 3.35
CA ALA A 26 -5.45 -7.11 2.35
C ALA A 26 -4.22 -6.22 2.14
N CYS A 27 -3.41 -6.04 3.19
CA CYS A 27 -2.17 -5.27 3.14
C CYS A 27 -0.94 -6.11 2.78
N GLY A 28 -1.07 -7.43 2.59
CA GLY A 28 0.06 -8.34 2.36
C GLY A 28 1.04 -8.44 3.55
N LEU A 29 0.57 -8.17 4.78
CA LEU A 29 1.39 -8.15 5.99
C LEU A 29 1.09 -9.35 6.90
N SER A 30 2.07 -9.76 7.69
CA SER A 30 1.78 -10.64 8.83
C SER A 30 0.98 -9.89 9.90
N LEU A 31 0.13 -10.62 10.62
CA LEU A 31 -0.67 -10.08 11.74
C LEU A 31 0.16 -9.22 12.69
N SER A 32 1.32 -9.73 13.14
CA SER A 32 2.17 -9.00 14.08
C SER A 32 2.73 -7.71 13.46
N ARG A 33 3.00 -7.68 12.15
CA ARG A 33 3.44 -6.47 11.46
C ARG A 33 2.30 -5.47 11.31
N TYR A 34 1.10 -5.94 10.97
CA TYR A 34 -0.11 -5.13 10.88
C TYR A 34 -0.43 -4.44 12.22
N VAL A 35 -0.46 -5.20 13.32
CA VAL A 35 -0.73 -4.67 14.67
C VAL A 35 0.32 -3.64 15.08
N ARG A 36 1.61 -3.92 14.89
CA ARG A 36 2.67 -2.95 15.17
C ARG A 36 2.53 -1.67 14.36
N MET A 37 2.16 -1.78 13.08
CA MET A 37 2.01 -0.62 12.23
C MET A 37 0.84 0.27 12.69
N ARG A 38 -0.27 -0.35 13.07
CA ARG A 38 -1.41 0.33 13.71
C ARG A 38 -1.03 1.00 15.04
N LEU A 39 -0.25 0.33 15.89
CA LEU A 39 0.25 0.91 17.14
C LEU A 39 1.16 2.12 16.91
N SER A 40 1.93 2.13 15.82
CA SER A 40 2.76 3.28 15.41
C SER A 40 1.98 4.40 14.71
N GLY A 41 0.64 4.34 14.69
CA GLY A 41 -0.22 5.34 14.04
C GLY A 41 -0.18 5.31 12.51
N ARG A 42 0.50 4.33 11.90
CA ARG A 42 0.56 4.18 10.44
C ARG A 42 -0.58 3.29 9.98
N VAL A 43 -1.40 3.79 9.05
CA VAL A 43 -2.43 2.97 8.41
C VAL A 43 -1.78 2.22 7.24
N PRO A 44 -1.67 0.88 7.30
CA PRO A 44 -1.21 0.10 6.15
C PRO A 44 -2.18 0.33 4.99
N GLN A 45 -1.64 0.78 3.85
CA GLN A 45 -2.43 0.84 2.63
C GLN A 45 -2.54 -0.57 2.03
N PRO A 46 -3.70 -0.91 1.45
CA PRO A 46 -3.86 -2.18 0.74
C PRO A 46 -2.80 -2.28 -0.36
N THR A 47 -2.25 -3.48 -0.55
CA THR A 47 -1.26 -3.71 -1.59
C THR A 47 -1.89 -3.36 -2.94
N PRO A 48 -1.24 -2.54 -3.79
CA PRO A 48 -1.79 -2.22 -5.10
C PRO A 48 -2.03 -3.51 -5.90
N PRO A 49 -3.11 -3.59 -6.69
CA PRO A 49 -3.36 -4.72 -7.56
C PRO A 49 -2.22 -4.89 -8.57
N LEU A 50 -1.99 -6.14 -9.02
CA LEU A 50 -0.90 -6.47 -9.96
C LEU A 50 -0.92 -5.61 -11.24
N GLU A 51 -2.12 -5.20 -11.67
CA GLU A 51 -2.35 -4.30 -12.79
C GLU A 51 -1.65 -2.94 -12.62
N TYR A 52 -1.55 -2.43 -11.39
CA TYR A 52 -0.83 -1.19 -11.09
C TYR A 52 0.65 -1.31 -11.46
N GLN A 53 1.27 -2.45 -11.18
CA GLN A 53 2.68 -2.70 -11.50
C GLN A 53 2.91 -2.81 -13.01
N GLN A 54 1.97 -3.39 -13.75
CA GLN A 54 2.02 -3.48 -15.21
C GLN A 54 1.91 -2.09 -15.86
N ILE A 55 0.99 -1.26 -15.36
CA ILE A 55 0.82 0.13 -15.82
C ILE A 55 2.10 0.93 -15.56
N LEU A 56 2.68 0.86 -14.36
CA LEU A 56 3.94 1.55 -14.04
C LEU A 56 5.10 1.10 -14.94
N THR A 57 5.20 -0.20 -15.23
CA THR A 57 6.22 -0.73 -16.13
C THR A 57 6.06 -0.14 -17.54
N ARG A 58 4.84 -0.10 -18.08
CA ARG A 58 4.55 0.52 -19.39
C ARG A 58 4.87 2.01 -19.42
N LEU A 59 4.52 2.74 -18.36
CA LEU A 59 4.85 4.17 -18.25
C LEU A 59 6.37 4.39 -18.21
N THR A 60 7.11 3.51 -17.53
CA THR A 60 8.58 3.56 -17.48
C THR A 60 9.21 3.25 -18.83
N GLU A 61 8.69 2.27 -19.57
CA GLU A 61 9.12 1.95 -20.93
C GLU A 61 8.90 3.13 -21.88
N LEU A 62 7.76 3.83 -21.77
CA LEU A 62 7.47 5.02 -22.57
C LEU A 62 8.43 6.17 -22.26
N TYR A 63 8.71 6.40 -20.98
CA TYR A 63 9.70 7.41 -20.55
C TYR A 63 11.11 7.11 -21.10
N GLN A 64 11.50 5.84 -21.14
CA GLN A 64 12.81 5.43 -21.66
C GLN A 64 12.92 5.56 -23.18
N ARG A 65 11.81 5.41 -23.91
CA ARG A 65 11.79 5.49 -25.38
C ARG A 65 11.83 6.93 -25.88
N GLU A 66 11.01 7.80 -25.32
CA GLU A 66 10.90 9.19 -25.78
C GLU A 66 10.86 10.16 -24.60
N ASN A 67 12.04 10.64 -24.20
CA ASN A 67 12.18 11.62 -23.13
C ASN A 67 12.01 13.06 -23.66
N THR A 68 10.84 13.36 -24.22
CA THR A 68 10.46 14.71 -24.67
C THR A 68 9.67 15.43 -23.57
N PRO A 69 9.73 16.77 -23.50
CA PRO A 69 9.05 17.54 -22.46
C PRO A 69 7.52 17.39 -22.51
N GLN A 70 6.93 17.15 -23.69
CA GLN A 70 5.50 16.84 -23.81
C GLN A 70 5.14 15.49 -23.16
N VAL A 71 5.92 14.44 -23.41
CA VAL A 71 5.65 13.09 -22.87
C VAL A 71 5.80 13.06 -21.35
N GLN A 72 6.73 13.85 -20.79
CA GLN A 72 6.87 14.02 -19.34
C GLN A 72 5.62 14.63 -18.68
N ALA A 73 4.99 15.62 -19.33
CA ALA A 73 3.79 16.27 -18.81
C ALA A 73 2.59 15.30 -18.81
N GLU A 74 2.44 14.49 -19.87
CA GLU A 74 1.39 13.47 -19.91
C GLU A 74 1.63 12.32 -18.92
N LEU A 75 2.88 11.88 -18.76
CA LEU A 75 3.26 10.90 -17.74
C LEU A 75 2.94 11.39 -16.33
N LEU A 76 3.24 12.66 -16.04
CA LEU A 76 2.94 13.25 -14.74
C LEU A 76 1.42 13.28 -14.50
N ASN A 77 0.64 13.70 -15.50
CA ASN A 77 -0.82 13.76 -15.40
C ASN A 77 -1.45 12.37 -15.21
N THR A 78 -0.96 11.36 -15.92
CA THR A 78 -1.43 9.97 -15.76
C THR A 78 -1.09 9.40 -14.38
N LEU A 79 0.13 9.65 -13.88
CA LEU A 79 0.51 9.24 -12.52
C LEU A 79 -0.34 9.92 -11.44
N LEU A 80 -0.65 11.21 -11.59
CA LEU A 80 -1.53 11.94 -10.70
C LEU A 80 -2.96 11.38 -10.73
N ALA A 81 -3.48 11.04 -11.91
CA ALA A 81 -4.79 10.42 -12.06
C ALA A 81 -4.86 9.03 -11.39
N ILE A 82 -3.81 8.23 -11.56
CA ILE A 82 -3.72 6.91 -10.92
C ILE A 82 -3.61 7.06 -9.39
N GLN A 83 -2.84 8.02 -8.88
CA GLN A 83 -2.79 8.30 -7.43
C GLN A 83 -4.16 8.70 -6.88
N ALA A 84 -4.91 9.54 -7.58
CA ALA A 84 -6.26 9.93 -7.19
C ALA A 84 -7.24 8.74 -7.15
N ALA A 85 -7.08 7.77 -8.06
CA ALA A 85 -7.90 6.57 -8.12
C ALA A 85 -7.52 5.49 -7.08
N THR A 86 -6.27 5.49 -6.61
CA THR A 86 -5.73 4.42 -5.74
C THR A 86 -5.66 4.81 -4.26
N LEU A 87 -5.66 6.10 -3.93
CA LEU A 87 -5.77 6.54 -2.53
C LEU A 87 -7.21 6.31 -2.03
N PRO A 88 -7.42 5.61 -0.90
CA PRO A 88 -8.72 5.68 -0.25
C PRO A 88 -8.95 7.14 0.14
N ARG A 89 -10.07 7.70 -0.34
CA ARG A 89 -10.58 9.01 0.08
C ARG A 89 -10.41 9.09 1.60
N LYS A 90 -9.66 10.09 2.09
CA LYS A 90 -9.57 10.37 3.52
C LYS A 90 -11.01 10.49 4.02
N GLU A 91 -11.52 9.46 4.67
CA GLU A 91 -12.76 9.56 5.43
C GLU A 91 -12.45 10.58 6.54
N SER A 92 -13.05 11.75 6.38
CA SER A 92 -13.00 12.87 7.33
C SER A 92 -14.18 12.73 8.28
#